data_AF-A0A6A6ZII4-F1
#
_entry.id   AF-A0A6A6ZII4-F1
#
_cell.length_a   1.000
_cell.length_b   1.000
_cell.length_c   1.000
_cell.angle_alpha   90.00
_cell.angle_beta   90.00
_cell.angle_gamma   90.00
#
_symmetry.space_group_name_H-M   'P 1'
#
loop_
_entity.id
_entity.type
_entity.pdbx_description
1 polymer ?
#
loop_
_entity_poly.entity_id
_entity_poly.type
_entity_poly.pdbx_seq_one_letter_code
_entity_poly.pdbx_strand_id
1 'polypeptide(L)'
;MAPIDDAVAEVELLQPGEHFLYRAVARKFNISNSTLTRRHRGRQKPQHAQEASRQKLNPQQEEELVQYINNLTKRALPPTRAMIQNFASHIALEPYNVQPEHMYNIDKKGFMIGILGGSKRVFSRQLWEEKRVTATLQDGS
;
A
#
# COMPACT_ATOMS: atom_id res chain seq x y z
N MET A 1 11.84 25.94 1.33
CA MET A 1 12.64 24.73 1.61
C MET A 1 13.04 24.75 3.07
N ALA A 2 13.40 23.61 3.67
CA ALA A 2 13.82 23.62 5.07
C ALA A 2 15.21 24.28 5.18
N PRO A 3 15.51 25.06 6.23
CA PRO A 3 16.79 25.76 6.38
C PRO A 3 18.01 24.84 6.25
N ILE A 4 17.83 23.56 6.58
CA ILE A 4 18.86 22.53 6.49
C ILE A 4 19.22 22.14 5.06
N ASP A 5 18.28 22.20 4.13
CA ASP A 5 18.51 21.88 2.73
C ASP A 5 19.25 23.02 2.03
N ASP A 6 18.88 24.27 2.34
CA ASP A 6 19.58 25.47 1.87
C ASP A 6 21.04 25.50 2.36
N ALA A 7 21.27 25.11 3.62
CA ALA A 7 22.61 25.02 4.20
C ALA A 7 23.48 23.93 3.56
N VAL A 8 22.88 22.81 3.14
CA VAL A 8 23.61 21.74 2.41
C VAL A 8 23.94 22.21 1.01
N ALA A 9 22.99 22.84 0.31
CA ALA A 9 23.23 23.39 -1.03
C ALA A 9 24.37 24.43 -1.03
N GLU A 10 24.45 25.30 -0.01
CA GLU A 10 25.57 26.24 0.13
C GLU A 10 26.92 25.54 0.30
N VAL A 11 26.95 24.39 1.00
CA VAL A 11 28.18 23.59 1.14
C VAL A 11 28.55 22.89 -0.18
N GLU A 12 27.57 22.40 -0.93
CA GLU A 12 27.78 21.71 -2.21
C GLU A 12 28.19 22.66 -3.35
N LEU A 13 27.87 23.95 -3.25
CA LEU A 13 28.28 24.99 -4.20
C LEU A 13 29.75 25.43 -4.03
N LEU A 14 30.39 25.12 -2.90
CA LEU A 14 31.80 25.43 -2.68
C LEU A 14 32.69 24.55 -3.57
N GLN A 15 33.78 25.12 -4.10
CA GLN A 15 34.64 24.35 -5.00
C GLN A 15 35.27 23.14 -4.28
N PRO A 16 35.40 21.98 -4.95
CA PRO A 16 36.05 20.82 -4.36
C PRO A 16 37.50 21.16 -3.99
N GLY A 17 37.78 21.25 -2.69
CA GLY A 17 39.11 21.59 -2.16
C GLY A 17 39.20 22.94 -1.45
N GLU A 18 38.16 23.77 -1.48
CA GLU A 18 38.11 24.99 -0.68
C GLU A 18 37.90 24.67 0.81
N HIS A 19 38.77 25.19 1.68
CA HIS A 19 38.66 24.96 3.12
C HIS A 19 37.56 25.82 3.71
N PHE A 20 36.41 25.21 4.02
CA PHE A 20 35.31 25.86 4.72
C PHE A 20 35.10 25.30 6.12
N LEU A 21 34.52 26.13 6.99
CA LEU A 21 34.12 25.72 8.34
C LEU A 21 32.61 25.50 8.39
N TYR A 22 32.19 24.27 8.67
CA TYR A 22 30.77 23.93 8.91
C TYR A 22 30.09 24.86 9.93
N ARG A 23 30.85 25.42 10.87
CA ARG A 23 30.34 26.31 11.92
C ARG A 23 29.90 27.67 11.37
N ALA A 24 30.53 28.17 10.31
CA ALA A 24 30.17 29.44 9.68
C ALA A 24 28.83 29.30 8.94
N VAL A 25 28.72 28.27 8.10
CA VAL A 25 27.49 27.96 7.36
C VAL A 25 26.35 27.64 8.33
N ALA A 26 26.57 26.78 9.33
CA ALA A 26 25.54 26.44 10.31
C ALA A 26 25.01 27.66 11.07
N ARG A 27 25.87 28.65 11.39
CA ARG A 27 25.45 29.90 12.04
C ARG A 27 24.59 30.76 11.12
N LYS A 28 24.90 30.82 9.82
CA LYS A 28 24.13 31.58 8.82
C LYS A 28 22.67 31.11 8.73
N PHE A 29 22.45 29.80 8.83
CA PHE A 29 21.11 29.19 8.75
C PHE A 29 20.48 28.89 10.12
N ASN A 30 21.13 29.28 11.23
CA ASN A 30 20.69 29.00 12.60
C ASN A 30 20.47 27.50 12.89
N ILE A 31 21.40 26.66 12.44
CA ILE A 31 21.35 25.19 12.58
C ILE A 31 22.52 24.73 13.46
N SER A 32 22.35 23.62 14.17
CA SER A 32 23.47 23.00 14.87
C SER A 32 24.52 22.48 13.88
N ASN A 33 25.80 22.72 14.20
CA ASN A 33 26.92 22.24 13.38
C ASN A 33 26.91 20.70 13.21
N SER A 34 26.54 19.96 14.27
CA SER A 34 26.48 18.50 14.23
C SER A 34 25.39 18.00 13.27
N THR A 35 24.28 18.73 13.17
CA THR A 35 23.19 18.43 12.23
C THR A 35 23.64 18.65 10.79
N LEU A 36 24.24 19.81 10.47
CA LEU A 36 24.74 20.10 9.12
C LEU A 36 25.80 19.08 8.68
N THR A 37 26.74 18.75 9.56
CA THR A 37 27.80 17.78 9.28
C THR A 37 27.25 16.38 9.01
N ARG A 38 26.24 15.93 9.78
CA ARG A 38 25.59 14.62 9.58
C ARG A 38 24.80 14.57 8.27
N ARG A 39 24.12 15.66 7.92
CA ARG A 39 23.34 15.81 6.68
C ARG A 39 24.26 15.76 5.45
N HIS A 40 25.30 16.60 5.42
CA HIS A 40 26.25 16.66 4.31
C HIS A 40 27.06 15.37 4.11
N ARG A 41 27.47 14.69 5.19
CA ARG A 41 28.16 13.37 5.10
C ARG A 41 27.22 12.19 4.76
N GLY A 42 25.97 12.46 4.39
CA GLY A 42 25.00 11.42 4.02
C GLY A 42 24.58 10.48 5.15
N ARG A 43 24.90 10.79 6.43
CA ARG A 43 24.50 9.94 7.57
C ARG A 43 23.03 10.06 7.92
N GLN A 44 22.39 11.16 7.53
CA GLN A 44 20.94 11.33 7.61
C GLN A 44 20.37 11.38 6.20
N LYS A 45 19.41 10.50 5.91
CA LYS A 45 18.63 10.55 4.67
C LYS A 45 17.72 11.80 4.70
N PRO A 46 17.51 12.47 3.55
CA PRO A 46 16.52 13.54 3.44
C PRO A 46 15.13 13.02 3.84
N GLN A 47 14.28 13.88 4.40
CA GLN A 47 12.94 13.49 4.89
C GLN A 47 12.13 12.79 3.80
N HIS A 48 12.09 13.34 2.59
CA HIS A 48 11.37 12.75 1.45
C HIS A 48 11.91 11.35 1.06
N ALA A 49 13.23 11.15 1.13
CA ALA A 49 13.83 9.83 0.88
C ALA A 49 13.54 8.85 2.02
N GLN A 50 13.41 9.35 3.25
CA GLN A 50 12.97 8.57 4.40
C GLN A 50 11.49 8.19 4.31
N GLU A 51 10.62 9.10 3.88
CA GLU A 51 9.19 8.88 3.68
C GLU A 51 8.92 7.80 2.64
N ALA A 52 9.60 7.87 1.49
CA ALA A 52 9.54 6.83 0.47
C ALA A 52 10.00 5.46 1.00
N SER A 53 11.00 5.41 1.89
CA SER A 53 11.44 4.16 2.51
C SER A 53 10.55 3.66 3.66
N ARG A 54 9.68 4.53 4.20
CA ARG A 54 8.72 4.19 5.25
C ARG A 54 7.42 3.65 4.68
N GLN A 55 7.01 4.14 3.51
CA GLN A 55 5.85 3.62 2.79
C GLN A 55 6.16 2.20 2.28
N LYS A 56 5.26 1.27 2.59
CA LYS A 56 5.35 -0.12 2.11
C LYS A 56 4.73 -0.29 0.72
N LEU A 57 3.79 0.58 0.39
CA LEU A 57 3.14 0.62 -0.91
C LEU A 57 3.84 1.64 -1.79
N ASN A 58 3.98 1.32 -3.07
CA ASN A 58 4.38 2.28 -4.07
C ASN A 58 3.19 3.20 -4.43
N PRO A 59 3.43 4.37 -5.05
CA PRO A 59 2.35 5.32 -5.38
C PRO A 59 1.23 4.72 -6.25
N GLN A 60 1.57 3.79 -7.16
CA GLN A 60 0.59 3.12 -8.03
C GLN A 60 -0.32 2.17 -7.23
N GLN A 61 0.25 1.42 -6.27
CA GLN A 61 -0.49 0.55 -5.36
C GLN A 61 -1.39 1.35 -4.43
N GLU A 62 -0.94 2.53 -3.97
CA GLU A 62 -1.80 3.44 -3.21
C GLU A 62 -3.00 3.90 -4.05
N GLU A 63 -2.79 4.21 -5.34
CA GLU A 63 -3.88 4.57 -6.25
C GLU A 63 -4.88 3.41 -6.44
N GLU A 64 -4.39 2.18 -6.63
CA GLU A 64 -5.26 0.99 -6.70
C GLU A 64 -6.07 0.77 -5.42
N LEU A 65 -5.46 0.97 -4.24
CA LEU A 65 -6.16 0.89 -2.96
C LEU A 65 -7.27 1.95 -2.86
N VAL A 66 -7.01 3.17 -3.30
CA VAL A 66 -8.01 4.24 -3.33
C VAL A 66 -9.16 3.89 -4.28
N GLN A 67 -8.85 3.37 -5.47
CA GLN A 67 -9.86 2.89 -6.42
C GLN A 67 -10.72 1.78 -5.82
N TYR A 68 -10.12 0.82 -5.11
CA TYR A 68 -10.83 -0.24 -4.40
C TYR A 68 -11.81 0.32 -3.35
N ILE A 69 -11.36 1.25 -2.49
CA ILE A 69 -12.21 1.90 -1.48
C ILE A 69 -13.38 2.66 -2.12
N ASN A 70 -13.11 3.39 -3.20
CA ASN A 70 -14.16 4.10 -3.95
C ASN A 70 -15.19 3.13 -4.54
N ASN A 71 -14.75 1.99 -5.06
CA ASN A 71 -15.63 0.95 -5.58
C ASN A 71 -16.50 0.28 -4.50
N LEU A 72 -15.97 0.10 -3.28
CA LEU A 72 -16.76 -0.37 -2.14
C LEU A 72 -17.87 0.63 -1.80
N THR A 73 -17.51 1.91 -1.71
CA THR A 73 -18.45 2.99 -1.40
C THR A 73 -19.55 3.10 -2.45
N LYS A 74 -19.22 3.02 -3.75
CA LYS A 74 -20.20 2.99 -4.86
C LYS A 74 -21.18 1.83 -4.79
N ARG A 75 -20.78 0.70 -4.18
CA ARG A 75 -21.60 -0.50 -4.01
C ARG A 75 -22.40 -0.51 -2.72
N ALA A 76 -22.42 0.61 -1.99
CA ALA A 76 -22.99 0.72 -0.66
C ALA A 76 -22.41 -0.29 0.35
N LEU A 77 -21.15 -0.71 0.13
CA LEU A 77 -20.41 -1.55 1.07
C LEU A 77 -19.47 -0.65 1.88
N PRO A 78 -19.66 -0.50 3.19
CA PRO A 78 -18.77 0.32 4.01
C PRO A 78 -17.38 -0.33 4.04
N PRO A 79 -16.32 0.39 3.65
CA PRO A 79 -14.97 -0.13 3.71
C PRO A 79 -14.57 -0.39 5.16
N THR A 80 -14.39 -1.66 5.53
CA THR A 80 -13.92 -2.03 6.86
C THR A 80 -12.40 -2.10 6.90
N ARG A 81 -11.81 -1.86 8.08
CA ARG A 81 -10.35 -1.94 8.28
C ARG A 81 -9.76 -3.29 7.83
N ALA A 82 -10.49 -4.38 8.04
CA ALA A 82 -10.07 -5.72 7.63
C ALA A 82 -9.99 -5.86 6.09
N MET A 83 -10.99 -5.34 5.37
CA MET A 83 -10.98 -5.36 3.90
C MET A 83 -9.82 -4.53 3.33
N ILE A 84 -9.60 -3.33 3.88
CA ILE A 84 -8.49 -2.46 3.49
C ILE A 84 -7.15 -3.14 3.77
N GLN A 85 -6.99 -3.75 4.95
CA GLN A 85 -5.76 -4.43 5.32
C GLN A 85 -5.47 -5.64 4.44
N ASN A 86 -6.49 -6.48 4.16
CA ASN A 86 -6.34 -7.64 3.29
C ASN A 86 -5.96 -7.23 1.87
N PHE A 87 -6.63 -6.22 1.31
CA PHE A 87 -6.33 -5.72 -0.04
C PHE A 87 -4.95 -5.06 -0.10
N ALA A 88 -4.62 -4.20 0.88
CA ALA A 88 -3.29 -3.57 0.97
C ALA A 88 -2.16 -4.61 1.14
N SER A 89 -2.38 -5.66 1.93
CA SER A 89 -1.43 -6.78 2.04
C SER A 89 -1.30 -7.56 0.74
N HIS A 90 -2.38 -7.75 0.00
CA HIS A 90 -2.36 -8.42 -1.30
C HIS A 90 -1.50 -7.64 -2.32
N ILE A 91 -1.80 -6.36 -2.52
CA ILE A 91 -1.05 -5.52 -3.49
C ILE A 91 0.40 -5.29 -3.07
N ALA A 92 0.69 -5.23 -1.75
CA ALA A 92 2.07 -5.12 -1.25
C ALA A 92 2.91 -6.39 -1.51
N LEU A 93 2.25 -7.56 -1.61
CA LEU A 93 2.86 -8.86 -1.87
C LEU A 93 2.87 -9.23 -3.37
N GLU A 94 2.37 -8.37 -4.25
CA GLU A 94 2.39 -8.55 -5.71
C GLU A 94 3.58 -7.80 -6.38
N PRO A 95 4.83 -8.22 -6.20
CA PRO A 95 5.81 -8.21 -7.29
C PRO A 95 5.78 -9.51 -8.11
N TYR A 96 4.92 -10.47 -7.78
CA TYR A 96 4.69 -11.67 -8.58
C TYR A 96 3.58 -11.36 -9.58
N ASN A 97 3.94 -11.37 -10.85
CA ASN A 97 3.13 -11.09 -12.04
C ASN A 97 1.92 -12.05 -12.19
N VAL A 98 0.93 -11.98 -11.29
CA VAL A 98 -0.25 -12.83 -11.33
C VAL A 98 -1.14 -12.35 -12.47
N GLN A 99 -1.33 -13.22 -13.47
CA GLN A 99 -2.11 -12.90 -14.66
C GLN A 99 -3.59 -12.66 -14.29
N PRO A 100 -4.30 -11.73 -14.95
CA PRO A 100 -5.71 -11.43 -14.68
C PRO A 100 -6.64 -12.66 -14.73
N GLU A 101 -6.28 -13.66 -15.52
CA GLU A 101 -6.93 -14.97 -15.65
C GLU A 101 -6.82 -15.84 -14.38
N HIS A 102 -5.82 -15.62 -13.52
CA HIS A 102 -5.67 -16.29 -12.22
C HIS A 102 -6.35 -15.52 -11.07
N MET A 103 -6.87 -14.31 -11.33
CA MET A 103 -7.59 -13.48 -10.35
C MET A 103 -9.01 -13.99 -10.09
N TYR A 104 -9.53 -14.84 -10.98
CA TYR A 104 -10.86 -15.44 -10.88
C TYR A 104 -10.87 -16.64 -9.92
N ASN A 105 -10.95 -16.38 -8.61
CA ASN A 105 -11.85 -17.12 -7.68
C ASN A 105 -11.95 -16.54 -6.25
N ILE A 106 -11.24 -15.46 -5.91
CA ILE A 106 -11.26 -14.92 -4.53
C ILE A 106 -11.86 -13.51 -4.43
N ASP A 107 -11.85 -12.72 -5.50
CA ASP A 107 -11.93 -11.25 -5.40
C ASP A 107 -13.26 -10.71 -4.86
N LYS A 108 -14.39 -11.38 -5.10
CA LYS A 108 -15.72 -10.95 -4.61
C LYS A 108 -16.64 -12.11 -4.29
N LYS A 109 -16.67 -13.15 -5.14
CA LYS A 109 -17.56 -14.31 -4.94
C LYS A 109 -17.11 -15.18 -3.76
N GLY A 110 -15.82 -15.49 -3.66
CA GLY A 110 -15.25 -16.25 -2.53
C GLY A 110 -15.40 -15.54 -1.19
N PHE A 111 -15.13 -14.22 -1.16
CA PHE A 111 -15.39 -13.38 0.01
C PHE A 111 -16.87 -13.35 0.40
N MET A 112 -17.78 -13.19 -0.57
CA MET A 112 -19.23 -13.26 -0.34
C MET A 112 -19.69 -14.64 0.16
N ILE A 113 -19.11 -15.74 -0.32
CA ILE A 113 -19.37 -17.11 0.18
C ILE A 113 -18.93 -17.24 1.64
N GLY A 114 -17.79 -16.66 2.01
CA GLY A 114 -17.30 -16.63 3.39
C GLY A 114 -18.15 -15.77 4.33
N ILE A 115 -18.70 -14.65 3.84
CA ILE A 115 -19.59 -13.75 4.61
C ILE A 115 -21.00 -14.30 4.75
N LEU A 116 -21.59 -14.87 3.69
CA LEU A 116 -22.99 -15.30 3.69
C LEU A 116 -23.23 -16.53 4.57
N GLY A 117 -22.18 -17.25 4.97
CA GLY A 117 -22.31 -18.51 5.71
C GLY A 117 -22.98 -19.58 4.85
N GLY A 118 -22.65 -20.84 5.09
CA GLY A 118 -23.31 -21.94 4.37
C GLY A 118 -24.82 -21.88 4.58
N SER A 119 -25.57 -21.52 3.53
CA SER A 119 -27.03 -21.54 3.57
C SER A 119 -27.45 -23.01 3.60
N LYS A 120 -27.84 -23.53 4.77
CA LYS A 120 -28.40 -24.87 4.89
C LYS A 120 -29.68 -24.93 4.05
N ARG A 121 -29.67 -25.74 3.00
CA ARG A 121 -30.86 -25.98 2.17
C ARG A 121 -31.63 -27.15 2.77
N VAL A 122 -32.88 -26.92 3.15
CA VAL A 122 -33.81 -27.94 3.64
C VAL A 122 -34.84 -28.21 2.55
N PHE A 123 -34.96 -29.46 2.10
CA PHE A 123 -35.93 -29.88 1.09
C PHE A 123 -36.71 -31.10 1.59
N SER A 124 -37.89 -31.36 1.00
CA SER A 124 -38.68 -32.53 1.34
C SER A 124 -38.02 -33.81 0.79
N ARG A 125 -38.09 -34.88 1.58
CA ARG A 125 -37.47 -36.17 1.23
C ARG A 125 -38.03 -36.79 -0.05
N GLN A 126 -39.33 -36.63 -0.30
CA GLN A 126 -39.98 -37.13 -1.52
C GLN A 126 -39.40 -36.50 -2.79
N LEU A 127 -39.17 -35.17 -2.79
CA LEU A 127 -38.59 -34.47 -3.94
C LEU A 127 -37.13 -34.86 -4.23
N TRP A 128 -36.39 -35.28 -3.18
CA TRP A 128 -35.03 -35.80 -3.31
C TRP A 128 -34.99 -37.20 -3.92
N GLU A 129 -35.87 -38.09 -3.44
CA GLU A 129 -36.00 -39.46 -3.94
C GLU A 129 -36.48 -39.49 -5.39
N GLU A 130 -37.36 -38.56 -5.78
CA GLU A 130 -37.80 -38.34 -7.17
C GLU A 130 -36.72 -37.69 -8.08
N LYS A 131 -35.54 -37.35 -7.53
CA LYS A 131 -34.44 -36.66 -8.22
C LYS A 131 -34.83 -35.34 -8.91
N ARG A 132 -35.96 -34.74 -8.53
CA ARG A 132 -36.38 -33.42 -9.04
C ARG A 132 -35.54 -32.29 -8.46
N VAL A 133 -34.86 -32.53 -7.34
CA VAL A 133 -33.86 -31.64 -6.75
C VAL A 133 -32.58 -32.44 -6.54
N THR A 134 -31.48 -32.03 -7.17
CA THR A 134 -30.17 -32.69 -7.06
C THR A 134 -29.19 -31.88 -6.22
N ALA A 135 -28.16 -32.56 -5.68
CA ALA A 135 -27.16 -31.94 -4.80
C ALA A 135 -26.26 -30.90 -5.51
N THR A 136 -26.12 -30.99 -6.83
CA THR A 136 -25.09 -30.26 -7.58
C THR A 136 -25.72 -29.41 -8.68
N LEU A 137 -25.65 -28.09 -8.50
CA LEU A 137 -25.52 -27.17 -9.64
C LEU A 137 -24.05 -27.22 -10.04
N GLN A 138 -23.75 -27.88 -11.14
CA GLN A 138 -22.43 -27.81 -11.76
C GLN A 138 -22.23 -26.38 -12.25
N ASP A 139 -21.31 -25.65 -11.63
CA ASP A 139 -20.88 -24.33 -12.10
C ASP A 139 -19.92 -24.52 -13.29
N GLY A 140 -20.25 -23.90 -14.42
CA GLY A 140 -19.30 -23.55 -15.48
C GLY A 140 -19.19 -24.52 -16.67
N SER A 141 -19.47 -23.98 -17.86
CA SER A 141 -18.65 -24.23 -19.07
C SER A 141 -17.55 -23.18 -19.13
#